data_AF-A0A1A8CIE8-F1
#
_entry.id   AF-A0A1A8CIE8-F1
#
_cell.length_a   1.000
_cell.length_b   1.000
_cell.length_c   1.000
_cell.angle_alpha   90.00
_cell.angle_beta   90.00
_cell.angle_gamma   90.00
#
_symmetry.space_group_name_H-M   'P 1'
#
loop_
_entity.id
_entity.type
_entity.pdbx_description
1 polymer ?
#
loop_
_entity_poly.entity_id
_entity_poly.type
_entity_poly.pdbx_seq_one_letter_code
_entity_poly.pdbx_strand_id
1 'polypeptide(L)'
;MANGVVYKFVNICNYLQDPCHVARFQKLCGVKGTFPEKRTESGCEQRDSDCAGIRKRSQQQRHGGHSSDEDVGNGDASVSEVNGMQEDDTTRAKPLRRNSLTGDVGQEFLIHNKFLFYLFTFGTELGNEMFFIVFFPFLFWNIDALVSRRLIVVWAWNLFVGQSTKDMIRWSRPASPPVVKVEVFYNSEYSMPSTHAMTGTAIPFCLFMLTYGRWQYPFLLGFSVALSWSVLVCVSRVYMGMHSVLEVITGFLYSLLVLAFFQPLLDSIDTYYMMDHYAPLMIIVSHVSLGLVAFSLDSWSTSRGDTAQALGTGAGAALATHVNYQLGLLQDPPLSSLPLTLRPLTAGLVLCSLLRFFVGVVVLLVTRMVMKAVTVPFLCRLFGLPSDDVRQARQHMKVELPYRYIVYSVVGFVCVCFVPVLFGILNLA
;
A
#
# COMPACT_ATOMS: atom_id res chain seq x y z
N MET A 1 -17.74 31.14 23.06
CA MET A 1 -16.33 30.81 22.74
C MET A 1 -16.18 29.51 21.94
N ALA A 2 -16.87 28.41 22.30
CA ALA A 2 -16.79 27.13 21.57
C ALA A 2 -17.12 27.22 20.06
N ASN A 3 -18.17 27.97 19.67
CA ASN A 3 -18.56 28.11 18.26
C ASN A 3 -17.49 28.79 17.38
N GLY A 4 -16.67 29.68 17.96
CA GLY A 4 -15.60 30.36 17.21
C GLY A 4 -14.40 29.43 16.95
N VAL A 5 -14.10 28.51 17.87
CA VAL A 5 -13.02 27.53 17.70
C VAL A 5 -13.41 26.48 16.64
N VAL A 6 -14.65 25.98 16.70
CA VAL A 6 -15.18 25.04 15.71
C VAL A 6 -15.20 25.68 14.31
N TYR A 7 -15.66 26.92 14.19
CA TYR A 7 -15.66 27.63 12.91
C TYR A 7 -14.25 27.82 12.33
N LYS A 8 -13.27 28.20 13.17
CA LYS A 8 -11.87 28.30 12.75
C LYS A 8 -11.31 26.95 12.29
N PHE A 9 -11.60 25.88 13.03
CA PHE A 9 -11.16 24.53 12.69
C PHE A 9 -11.73 24.08 11.33
N VAL A 10 -13.04 24.24 11.11
CA VAL A 10 -13.71 23.90 9.85
C VAL A 10 -13.12 24.70 8.69
N ASN A 11 -12.84 25.99 8.87
CA ASN A 11 -12.20 26.80 7.83
C ASN A 11 -10.78 26.32 7.49
N ILE A 12 -10.00 25.89 8.49
CA ILE A 12 -8.67 25.30 8.25
C ILE A 12 -8.81 23.99 7.48
N CYS A 13 -9.76 23.12 7.84
CA CYS A 13 -10.02 21.88 7.11
C CYS A 13 -10.41 22.14 5.65
N ASN A 14 -11.35 23.06 5.42
CA ASN A 14 -11.79 23.44 4.07
C ASN A 14 -10.63 24.00 3.24
N TYR A 15 -9.78 24.83 3.84
CA TYR A 15 -8.57 25.34 3.21
C TYR A 15 -7.62 24.20 2.82
N LEU A 16 -7.24 23.32 3.77
CA LEU A 16 -6.31 22.21 3.52
C LEU A 16 -6.86 21.15 2.54
N GLN A 17 -8.17 21.09 2.36
CA GLN A 17 -8.83 20.19 1.43
C GLN A 17 -8.83 20.74 -0.01
N ASP A 18 -8.66 22.05 -0.21
CA ASP A 18 -8.80 22.69 -1.51
C ASP A 18 -7.87 22.05 -2.57
N PRO A 19 -8.44 21.46 -3.66
CA PRO A 19 -7.69 20.88 -4.76
C PRO A 19 -6.71 21.86 -5.42
N CYS A 20 -6.93 23.18 -5.30
CA CYS A 20 -6.02 24.19 -5.82
C CYS A 20 -4.63 24.13 -5.19
N HIS A 21 -4.52 23.75 -3.91
CA HIS A 21 -3.21 23.56 -3.27
C HIS A 21 -2.43 22.41 -3.90
N VAL A 22 -3.11 21.31 -4.20
CA VAL A 22 -2.52 20.14 -4.87
C VAL A 22 -2.06 20.52 -6.27
N ALA A 23 -2.91 21.20 -7.05
CA ALA A 23 -2.57 21.65 -8.40
C ALA A 23 -1.41 22.66 -8.41
N ARG A 24 -1.38 23.60 -7.45
CA ARG A 24 -0.27 24.56 -7.31
C ARG A 24 1.04 23.86 -6.94
N PHE A 25 0.99 22.86 -6.05
CA PHE A 25 2.15 22.04 -5.71
C PHE A 25 2.66 21.23 -6.90
N GLN A 26 1.76 20.61 -7.66
CA GLN A 26 2.09 19.90 -8.91
C GLN A 26 2.78 20.83 -9.92
N LYS A 27 2.22 22.03 -10.13
CA LYS A 27 2.82 23.04 -11.02
C LYS A 27 4.21 23.47 -10.55
N LEU A 28 4.39 23.70 -9.24
CA LEU A 28 5.70 24.01 -8.66
C LEU A 28 6.72 22.89 -8.92
N CYS A 29 6.27 21.64 -8.88
CA CYS A 29 7.10 20.46 -9.17
C CYS A 29 7.19 20.14 -10.68
N GLY A 30 6.73 21.02 -11.57
CA GLY A 30 6.88 20.86 -13.01
C GLY A 30 5.85 19.96 -13.70
N VAL A 31 4.72 19.65 -13.04
CA VAL A 31 3.62 18.86 -13.64
C VAL A 31 2.56 19.80 -14.22
N LYS A 32 2.20 19.61 -15.49
CA LYS A 32 1.15 20.38 -16.18
C LYS A 32 0.16 19.46 -16.89
N GLY A 33 -1.12 19.58 -16.56
CA GLY A 33 -2.18 18.80 -17.21
C GLY A 33 -2.51 19.30 -18.62
N THR A 34 -2.97 18.41 -19.49
CA THR A 34 -3.45 18.73 -20.86
C THR A 34 -4.96 18.96 -20.89
N PHE A 35 -5.50 19.66 -19.88
CA PHE A 35 -6.95 19.91 -19.81
C PHE A 35 -7.40 20.75 -21.03
N PRO A 36 -8.51 20.40 -21.71
CA PRO A 36 -9.07 21.25 -22.73
C PRO A 36 -9.46 22.58 -22.08
N GLU A 37 -8.82 23.66 -22.51
CA GLU A 37 -9.06 25.00 -22.02
C GLU A 37 -10.50 25.40 -22.39
N LYS A 38 -11.38 25.53 -21.41
CA LYS A 38 -12.62 26.29 -21.64
C LYS A 38 -12.17 27.72 -21.90
N ARG A 39 -12.18 28.15 -23.17
CA ARG A 39 -12.06 29.56 -23.52
C ARG A 39 -13.17 30.31 -22.80
N THR A 40 -12.82 30.99 -21.72
CA THR A 40 -13.67 32.01 -21.12
C THR A 40 -13.59 33.21 -22.05
N GLU A 41 -14.52 33.30 -23.00
CA GLU A 41 -14.79 34.57 -23.66
C GLU A 41 -15.26 35.56 -22.59
N SER A 42 -14.51 36.63 -22.46
CA SER A 42 -14.86 37.82 -21.69
C SER A 42 -16.10 38.46 -22.29
N GLY A 43 -17.24 38.31 -21.59
CA GLY A 43 -18.48 39.00 -21.89
C GLY A 43 -19.27 39.19 -20.60
N CYS A 44 -19.19 40.38 -20.04
CA CYS A 44 -20.00 40.83 -18.92
C CYS A 44 -21.46 40.91 -19.39
N GLU A 45 -22.40 40.28 -18.69
CA GLU A 45 -23.72 40.88 -18.41
C GLU A 45 -24.51 40.05 -17.38
N GLN A 46 -25.10 40.78 -16.43
CA GLN A 46 -25.94 40.30 -15.34
C GLN A 46 -27.19 39.56 -15.82
N ARG A 47 -27.64 38.54 -15.06
CA ARG A 47 -29.03 38.38 -14.61
C ARG A 47 -29.17 37.29 -13.55
N ASP A 48 -29.97 37.63 -12.54
CA ASP A 48 -30.34 36.83 -11.38
C ASP A 48 -31.21 35.60 -11.69
N SER A 49 -31.24 34.73 -10.68
CA SER A 49 -32.36 33.89 -10.20
C SER A 49 -32.81 32.64 -10.98
N ASP A 50 -32.72 31.53 -10.23
CA ASP A 50 -33.69 30.45 -10.03
C ASP A 50 -33.74 29.16 -10.88
N CYS A 51 -33.93 28.09 -10.09
CA CYS A 51 -34.58 26.80 -10.34
C CYS A 51 -33.79 25.59 -10.88
N ALA A 52 -33.60 24.64 -9.96
CA ALA A 52 -34.18 23.30 -9.96
C ALA A 52 -33.98 22.38 -11.18
N GLY A 53 -33.24 21.28 -10.93
CA GLY A 53 -33.53 19.92 -11.38
C GLY A 53 -33.47 19.62 -12.88
N ILE A 54 -32.72 18.58 -13.25
CA ILE A 54 -33.19 17.46 -14.10
C ILE A 54 -32.08 16.42 -14.22
N ARG A 55 -32.38 15.21 -13.71
CA ARG A 55 -31.80 13.94 -14.12
C ARG A 55 -32.13 13.70 -15.60
N LYS A 56 -31.13 13.36 -16.43
CA LYS A 56 -31.12 12.13 -17.25
C LYS A 56 -29.92 12.06 -18.20
N ARG A 57 -29.23 10.91 -18.10
CA ARG A 57 -28.96 9.93 -19.17
C ARG A 57 -28.07 10.41 -20.33
N SER A 58 -26.85 9.86 -20.38
CA SER A 58 -26.22 9.55 -21.67
C SER A 58 -26.12 8.02 -21.79
N GLN A 59 -26.79 7.51 -22.80
CA GLN A 59 -26.80 6.13 -23.25
C GLN A 59 -26.66 6.22 -24.76
N GLN A 60 -25.47 5.96 -25.29
CA GLN A 60 -25.11 5.59 -26.68
C GLN A 60 -23.59 5.78 -26.80
N GLN A 61 -22.79 4.89 -27.38
CA GLN A 61 -23.06 4.01 -28.51
C GLN A 61 -22.09 2.80 -28.46
N ARG A 62 -22.62 1.60 -28.70
CA ARG A 62 -21.86 0.39 -29.00
C ARG A 62 -21.44 0.43 -30.48
N HIS A 63 -20.17 0.25 -30.77
CA HIS A 63 -19.73 -0.41 -32.00
C HIS A 63 -18.59 -1.36 -31.70
N GLY A 64 -18.76 -2.60 -32.16
CA GLY A 64 -17.85 -3.71 -31.94
C GLY A 64 -16.71 -3.70 -32.94
N GLY A 65 -15.54 -4.10 -32.46
CA GLY A 65 -14.39 -4.51 -33.25
C GLY A 65 -13.69 -5.61 -32.48
N HIS A 66 -13.63 -6.79 -33.08
CA HIS A 66 -13.01 -7.99 -32.56
C HIS A 66 -11.51 -7.91 -32.83
N SER A 67 -10.67 -7.96 -31.80
CA SER A 67 -9.25 -8.32 -31.95
C SER A 67 -8.76 -8.94 -30.66
N SER A 68 -8.45 -10.23 -30.77
CA SER A 68 -7.62 -11.03 -29.88
C SER A 68 -6.35 -10.28 -29.51
N ASP A 69 -5.95 -10.33 -28.24
CA ASP A 69 -4.56 -10.57 -27.86
C ASP A 69 -4.50 -10.90 -26.36
N GLU A 70 -3.94 -12.08 -26.09
CA GLU A 70 -3.45 -12.52 -24.80
C GLU A 70 -2.24 -11.65 -24.44
N ASP A 71 -2.18 -11.07 -23.23
CA ASP A 71 -0.89 -11.07 -22.54
C ASP A 71 -1.02 -10.94 -21.02
N VAL A 72 -0.15 -11.71 -20.37
CA VAL A 72 0.09 -11.81 -18.94
C VAL A 72 1.37 -11.03 -18.67
N GLY A 73 1.29 -9.94 -17.92
CA GLY A 73 2.52 -9.22 -17.57
C GLY A 73 2.30 -8.18 -16.49
N ASN A 74 3.14 -8.26 -15.44
CA ASN A 74 3.41 -7.17 -14.53
C ASN A 74 3.54 -5.86 -15.31
N GLY A 75 2.93 -4.78 -14.79
CA GLY A 75 3.12 -3.45 -15.33
C GLY A 75 4.54 -2.98 -15.06
N ASP A 76 5.47 -3.38 -15.91
CA ASP A 76 6.74 -2.69 -16.10
C ASP A 76 6.45 -1.30 -16.68
N ALA A 77 7.16 -0.31 -16.15
CA ALA A 77 7.16 1.04 -16.68
C ALA A 77 7.87 1.06 -18.04
N SER A 78 7.13 0.76 -19.11
CA SER A 78 7.64 0.98 -20.47
C SER A 78 7.61 2.48 -20.78
N VAL A 79 8.76 3.14 -20.61
CA VAL A 79 9.04 4.43 -21.26
C VAL A 79 9.15 4.14 -22.75
N SER A 80 8.23 4.67 -23.55
CA SER A 80 8.35 4.57 -25.01
C SER A 80 9.61 5.32 -25.45
N GLU A 81 10.59 4.59 -26.01
CA GLU A 81 11.66 5.18 -26.82
C GLU A 81 11.03 5.95 -27.99
N VAL A 82 11.39 7.22 -28.14
CA VAL A 82 11.10 7.99 -29.34
C VAL A 82 12.41 8.58 -29.85
N ASN A 83 12.88 8.03 -30.97
CA ASN A 83 13.87 8.65 -31.84
C ASN A 83 13.34 9.99 -32.36
N GLY A 84 14.12 11.06 -32.20
CA GLY A 84 13.86 12.34 -32.86
C GLY A 84 14.41 13.55 -32.09
N MET A 85 15.47 14.13 -32.62
CA MET A 85 16.26 15.22 -32.03
C MET A 85 15.50 16.56 -31.97
N GLN A 86 15.16 17.01 -30.76
CA GLN A 86 15.00 18.42 -30.39
C GLN A 86 15.00 18.55 -28.85
N GLU A 87 15.97 19.28 -28.30
CA GLU A 87 16.04 19.64 -26.88
C GLU A 87 14.88 20.57 -26.51
N ASP A 88 13.76 19.97 -26.10
CA ASP A 88 12.77 20.63 -25.28
C ASP A 88 12.63 19.74 -24.04
N ASP A 89 13.00 20.22 -22.85
CA ASP A 89 13.13 19.41 -21.61
C ASP A 89 11.77 18.91 -21.05
N THR A 90 10.72 18.99 -21.87
CA THR A 90 9.34 18.65 -21.54
C THR A 90 9.00 17.26 -22.05
N THR A 91 8.74 16.32 -21.13
CA THR A 91 8.35 14.94 -21.48
C THR A 91 6.85 14.74 -21.33
N ARG A 92 6.19 14.21 -22.38
CA ARG A 92 4.78 13.81 -22.33
C ARG A 92 4.67 12.45 -21.66
N ALA A 93 3.92 12.37 -20.57
CA ALA A 93 3.73 11.16 -19.80
C ALA A 93 2.26 10.75 -19.75
N LYS A 94 2.06 9.43 -19.72
CA LYS A 94 0.76 8.81 -19.45
C LYS A 94 0.64 8.53 -17.94
N PRO A 95 -0.59 8.44 -17.42
CA PRO A 95 -0.79 8.06 -16.03
C PRO A 95 -0.13 6.73 -15.70
N LEU A 96 0.57 6.71 -14.57
CA LEU A 96 1.14 5.52 -13.97
C LEU A 96 0.00 4.62 -13.48
N ARG A 97 0.21 3.31 -13.65
CA ARG A 97 -0.59 2.23 -13.05
C ARG A 97 -2.10 2.30 -13.38
N ARG A 98 -2.51 1.51 -14.37
CA ARG A 98 -3.92 1.39 -14.78
C ARG A 98 -4.65 0.31 -13.97
N ASN A 99 -5.87 0.59 -13.55
CA ASN A 99 -6.74 -0.41 -12.95
C ASN A 99 -7.40 -1.24 -14.06
N SER A 100 -6.98 -2.51 -14.21
CA SER A 100 -7.50 -3.43 -15.22
C SER A 100 -8.93 -3.92 -14.95
N LEU A 101 -9.49 -3.60 -13.77
CA LEU A 101 -10.84 -3.93 -13.35
C LEU A 101 -11.83 -2.79 -13.64
N THR A 102 -11.41 -1.52 -13.53
CA THR A 102 -12.28 -0.35 -13.83
C THR A 102 -12.12 0.18 -15.25
N GLY A 103 -10.97 -0.06 -15.90
CA GLY A 103 -10.72 0.40 -17.27
C GLY A 103 -10.47 1.90 -17.39
N ASP A 104 -10.20 2.60 -16.28
CA ASP A 104 -10.00 4.05 -16.27
C ASP A 104 -8.74 4.45 -17.07
N VAL A 105 -8.93 5.17 -18.17
CA VAL A 105 -7.86 5.77 -18.96
C VAL A 105 -7.64 7.18 -18.42
N GLY A 106 -6.63 7.37 -17.57
CA GLY A 106 -6.29 8.70 -17.07
C GLY A 106 -5.77 9.64 -18.17
N GLN A 107 -5.63 10.92 -17.83
CA GLN A 107 -5.25 11.97 -18.77
C GLN A 107 -3.74 12.08 -18.94
N GLU A 108 -3.30 12.47 -20.13
CA GLU A 108 -1.89 12.75 -20.39
C GLU A 108 -1.46 14.08 -19.77
N PHE A 109 -0.21 14.16 -19.33
CA PHE A 109 0.36 15.34 -18.70
C PHE A 109 1.82 15.55 -19.12
N LEU A 110 2.30 16.76 -18.90
CA LEU A 110 3.65 17.18 -19.22
C LEU A 110 4.48 17.26 -17.94
N ILE A 111 5.69 16.70 -17.99
CA ILE A 111 6.67 16.73 -16.91
C ILE A 111 7.85 17.61 -17.34
N HIS A 112 8.14 18.63 -16.55
CA HIS A 112 9.28 19.53 -16.76
C HIS A 112 10.43 19.23 -15.76
N ASN A 113 10.13 18.67 -14.58
CA ASN A 113 11.15 18.30 -13.60
C ASN A 113 11.19 16.78 -13.42
N LYS A 114 12.12 16.13 -14.15
CA LYS A 114 12.28 14.66 -14.13
C LYS A 114 12.78 14.15 -12.78
N PHE A 115 13.65 14.89 -12.09
CA PHE A 115 14.17 14.49 -10.78
C PHE A 115 13.05 14.36 -9.74
N LEU A 116 12.21 15.38 -9.61
CA LEU A 116 11.08 15.34 -8.68
C LEU A 116 10.04 14.29 -9.08
N PHE A 117 9.82 14.09 -10.38
CA PHE A 117 8.95 13.03 -10.87
C PHE A 117 9.43 11.64 -10.39
N TYR A 118 10.70 11.30 -10.61
CA TYR A 118 11.24 10.01 -10.16
C TYR A 118 11.32 9.91 -8.64
N LEU A 119 11.66 11.00 -7.93
CA LEU A 119 11.72 11.02 -6.47
C LEU A 119 10.34 10.72 -5.85
N PHE A 120 9.28 11.36 -6.33
CA PHE A 120 7.93 11.13 -5.81
C PHE A 120 7.31 9.84 -6.33
N THR A 121 7.71 9.37 -7.52
CA THR A 121 7.36 8.01 -7.97
C THR A 121 7.99 6.96 -7.06
N PHE A 122 9.26 7.09 -6.73
CA PHE A 122 9.92 6.23 -5.74
C PHE A 122 9.24 6.33 -4.36
N GLY A 123 8.94 7.55 -3.90
CA GLY A 123 8.23 7.78 -2.65
C GLY A 123 6.87 7.09 -2.58
N THR A 124 6.10 7.07 -3.68
CA THR A 124 4.82 6.35 -3.68
C THR A 124 4.98 4.84 -3.72
N GLU A 125 6.04 4.33 -4.34
CA GLU A 125 6.33 2.89 -4.37
C GLU A 125 6.63 2.33 -2.98
N LEU A 126 7.21 3.12 -2.08
CA LEU A 126 7.41 2.73 -0.67
C LEU A 126 6.10 2.48 0.11
N GLY A 127 4.94 2.87 -0.45
CA GLY A 127 3.62 2.57 0.09
C GLY A 127 2.87 1.45 -0.64
N ASN A 128 3.49 0.82 -1.65
CA ASN A 128 2.85 -0.17 -2.52
C ASN A 128 3.19 -1.61 -2.13
N GLU A 129 2.37 -2.54 -2.61
CA GLU A 129 2.53 -3.99 -2.41
C GLU A 129 3.94 -4.50 -2.75
N MET A 130 4.52 -4.06 -3.89
CA MET A 130 5.82 -4.55 -4.35
C MET A 130 6.94 -4.22 -3.36
N PHE A 131 6.88 -3.04 -2.73
CA PHE A 131 7.81 -2.68 -1.67
C PHE A 131 7.69 -3.64 -0.48
N PHE A 132 6.48 -3.96 -0.02
CA PHE A 132 6.29 -4.85 1.13
C PHE A 132 6.73 -6.29 0.87
N ILE A 133 6.56 -6.79 -0.37
CA ILE A 133 7.05 -8.12 -0.80
C ILE A 133 8.58 -8.21 -0.71
N VAL A 134 9.29 -7.10 -0.90
CA VAL A 134 10.76 -7.04 -0.81
C VAL A 134 11.21 -6.73 0.63
N PHE A 135 10.58 -5.75 1.25
CA PHE A 135 11.02 -5.17 2.52
C PHE A 135 10.87 -6.11 3.71
N PHE A 136 9.70 -6.73 3.89
CA PHE A 136 9.49 -7.61 5.05
C PHE A 136 10.39 -8.85 5.01
N PRO A 137 10.54 -9.56 3.88
CA PRO A 137 11.44 -10.70 3.83
C PRO A 137 12.91 -10.29 3.99
N PHE A 138 13.33 -9.16 3.41
CA PHE A 138 14.69 -8.65 3.62
C PHE A 138 14.97 -8.38 5.10
N LEU A 139 14.06 -7.67 5.78
CA LEU A 139 14.17 -7.36 7.20
C LEU A 139 14.19 -8.65 8.05
N PHE A 140 13.32 -9.61 7.75
CA PHE A 140 13.22 -10.87 8.49
C PHE A 140 14.46 -11.76 8.32
N TRP A 141 14.96 -11.93 7.08
CA TRP A 141 16.04 -12.88 6.77
C TRP A 141 17.45 -12.34 7.01
N ASN A 142 17.63 -11.02 6.97
CA ASN A 142 18.96 -10.41 6.97
C ASN A 142 19.24 -9.49 8.16
N ILE A 143 18.20 -8.92 8.78
CA ILE A 143 18.35 -7.91 9.82
C ILE A 143 17.92 -8.49 11.16
N ASP A 144 16.61 -8.66 11.38
CA ASP A 144 16.07 -9.02 12.68
C ASP A 144 14.64 -9.57 12.58
N ALA A 145 14.50 -10.87 12.85
CA ALA A 145 13.22 -11.57 12.77
C ALA A 145 12.18 -11.02 13.77
N LEU A 146 12.61 -10.59 14.96
CA LEU A 146 11.72 -10.01 15.99
C LEU A 146 11.16 -8.67 15.54
N VAL A 147 12.03 -7.81 15.04
CA VAL A 147 11.61 -6.50 14.51
C VAL A 147 10.64 -6.71 13.36
N SER A 148 10.96 -7.62 12.43
CA SER A 148 10.12 -7.85 11.25
C SER A 148 8.74 -8.40 11.60
N ARG A 149 8.62 -9.42 12.47
CA ARG A 149 7.30 -9.99 12.81
C ARG A 149 6.40 -9.00 13.56
N ARG A 150 6.97 -8.19 14.47
CA ARG A 150 6.22 -7.11 15.15
C ARG A 150 5.81 -6.00 14.16
N LEU A 151 6.68 -5.67 13.21
CA LEU A 151 6.38 -4.69 12.17
C LEU A 151 5.26 -5.15 11.22
N ILE A 152 5.21 -6.44 10.88
CA ILE A 152 4.12 -7.04 10.08
C ILE A 152 2.76 -6.90 10.81
N VAL A 153 2.73 -7.09 12.13
CA VAL A 153 1.51 -6.89 12.93
C VAL A 153 1.03 -5.44 12.83
N VAL A 154 1.92 -4.47 13.09
CA VAL A 154 1.57 -3.04 12.97
C VAL A 154 1.10 -2.69 11.56
N TRP A 155 1.79 -3.20 10.53
CA TRP A 155 1.42 -2.97 9.14
C TRP A 155 0.01 -3.48 8.82
N ALA A 156 -0.30 -4.74 9.17
CA ALA A 156 -1.57 -5.36 8.88
C ALA A 156 -2.72 -4.62 9.58
N TRP A 157 -2.53 -4.26 10.86
CA TRP A 157 -3.50 -3.49 11.63
C TRP A 157 -3.67 -2.06 11.11
N ASN A 158 -2.58 -1.36 10.81
CA ASN A 158 -2.60 -0.01 10.27
C ASN A 158 -3.35 0.05 8.93
N LEU A 159 -3.13 -0.94 8.05
CA LEU A 159 -3.86 -1.04 6.80
C LEU A 159 -5.34 -1.36 7.03
N PHE A 160 -5.65 -2.30 7.92
CA PHE A 160 -7.04 -2.66 8.26
C PHE A 160 -7.82 -1.46 8.80
N VAL A 161 -7.29 -0.73 9.79
CA VAL A 161 -8.00 0.43 10.36
C VAL A 161 -8.10 1.57 9.36
N GLY A 162 -7.05 1.81 8.56
CA GLY A 162 -7.06 2.86 7.55
C GLY A 162 -8.09 2.62 6.45
N GLN A 163 -8.14 1.40 5.91
CA GLN A 163 -9.12 1.02 4.89
C GLN A 163 -10.54 0.96 5.46
N SER A 164 -10.74 0.43 6.67
CA SER A 164 -12.06 0.44 7.32
C SER A 164 -12.56 1.87 7.57
N THR A 165 -11.66 2.77 7.99
CA THR A 165 -11.99 4.18 8.20
C THR A 165 -12.39 4.88 6.90
N LYS A 166 -11.72 4.55 5.78
CA LYS A 166 -12.13 5.04 4.46
C LYS A 166 -13.55 4.64 4.11
N ASP A 167 -13.92 3.39 4.33
CA ASP A 167 -15.27 2.87 4.04
C ASP A 167 -16.34 3.48 4.98
N MET A 168 -15.95 3.92 6.17
CA MET A 168 -16.82 4.63 7.11
C MET A 168 -17.00 6.11 6.74
N ILE A 169 -15.93 6.80 6.38
CA ILE A 169 -15.93 8.25 6.09
C ILE A 169 -16.45 8.54 4.68
N ARG A 170 -16.12 7.68 3.71
CA ARG A 170 -16.53 7.76 2.29
C ARG A 170 -16.18 9.08 1.61
N TRP A 171 -15.04 9.66 1.97
CA TRP A 171 -14.61 10.95 1.44
C TRP A 171 -14.17 10.83 -0.03
N SER A 172 -14.65 11.73 -0.88
CA SER A 172 -14.29 11.77 -2.30
C SER A 172 -12.87 12.29 -2.54
N ARG A 173 -12.21 11.79 -3.58
CA ARG A 173 -10.88 12.23 -4.03
C ARG A 173 -10.87 13.70 -4.48
N PRO A 174 -9.70 14.39 -4.48
CA PRO A 174 -9.59 15.74 -5.02
C PRO A 174 -10.05 15.81 -6.48
N ALA A 175 -10.83 16.84 -6.82
CA ALA A 175 -11.39 17.03 -8.15
C ALA A 175 -10.31 17.24 -9.22
N SER A 176 -10.55 16.65 -10.40
CA SER A 176 -9.72 16.78 -11.59
C SER A 176 -10.63 17.18 -12.76
N PRO A 177 -10.48 18.38 -13.35
CA PRO A 177 -9.54 19.47 -13.05
C PRO A 177 -9.79 20.16 -11.67
N PRO A 178 -8.82 20.93 -11.11
CA PRO A 178 -7.53 21.33 -11.69
C PRO A 178 -6.37 20.35 -11.42
N VAL A 179 -6.57 19.34 -10.56
CA VAL A 179 -5.51 18.39 -10.17
C VAL A 179 -5.24 17.41 -11.29
N VAL A 180 -3.96 17.12 -11.57
CA VAL A 180 -3.56 16.08 -12.52
C VAL A 180 -3.48 14.74 -11.79
N LYS A 181 -4.22 13.72 -12.27
CA LYS A 181 -4.13 12.36 -11.72
C LYS A 181 -2.95 11.62 -12.36
N VAL A 182 -1.79 11.68 -11.70
CA VAL A 182 -0.56 11.02 -12.18
C VAL A 182 -0.66 9.51 -11.99
N GLU A 183 -1.35 9.04 -10.96
CA GLU A 183 -1.70 7.64 -10.73
C GLU A 183 -3.22 7.45 -10.86
N VAL A 184 -3.70 6.36 -11.48
CA VAL A 184 -5.14 6.12 -11.69
C VAL A 184 -5.66 4.90 -10.94
N PHE A 185 -4.77 3.98 -10.55
CA PHE A 185 -5.15 2.68 -9.96
C PHE A 185 -6.16 2.80 -8.80
N TYR A 186 -5.96 3.78 -7.91
CA TYR A 186 -6.76 3.98 -6.71
C TYR A 186 -7.88 5.03 -6.86
N ASN A 187 -8.22 5.46 -8.07
CA ASN A 187 -9.18 6.55 -8.29
C ASN A 187 -10.61 6.18 -7.87
N SER A 188 -10.95 4.89 -7.90
CA SER A 188 -12.22 4.34 -7.44
C SER A 188 -12.33 4.18 -5.91
N GLU A 189 -11.25 4.44 -5.16
CA GLU A 189 -11.25 4.32 -3.69
C GLU A 189 -11.52 5.65 -3.01
N TYR A 190 -12.14 5.59 -1.82
CA TYR A 190 -12.26 6.72 -0.92
C TYR A 190 -10.89 7.29 -0.51
N SER A 191 -10.88 8.57 -0.21
CA SER A 191 -9.67 9.37 -0.11
C SER A 191 -9.16 9.58 1.32
N MET A 192 -10.05 9.67 2.30
CA MET A 192 -9.70 9.98 3.70
C MET A 192 -9.84 8.76 4.61
N PRO A 193 -8.84 8.41 5.43
CA PRO A 193 -7.47 8.95 5.46
C PRO A 193 -6.60 8.39 4.33
N SER A 194 -5.48 9.05 4.05
CA SER A 194 -4.49 8.54 3.10
C SER A 194 -3.75 7.31 3.66
N THR A 195 -4.09 6.11 3.19
CA THR A 195 -3.48 4.85 3.64
C THR A 195 -2.00 4.70 3.27
N HIS A 196 -1.57 5.31 2.15
CA HIS A 196 -0.15 5.41 1.81
C HIS A 196 0.59 6.34 2.78
N ALA A 197 0.03 7.51 3.10
CA ALA A 197 0.62 8.39 4.12
C ALA A 197 0.63 7.69 5.48
N MET A 198 -0.42 6.92 5.78
CA MET A 198 -0.48 6.15 7.01
C MET A 198 0.66 5.14 7.09
N THR A 199 0.77 4.27 6.09
CA THR A 199 1.80 3.22 6.07
C THR A 199 3.21 3.80 5.96
N GLY A 200 3.39 4.84 5.16
CA GLY A 200 4.62 5.61 5.06
C GLY A 200 5.02 6.33 6.34
N THR A 201 4.12 6.46 7.32
CA THR A 201 4.42 6.97 8.66
C THR A 201 4.61 5.81 9.64
N ALA A 202 3.64 4.89 9.71
CA ALA A 202 3.64 3.77 10.66
C ALA A 202 4.89 2.90 10.54
N ILE A 203 5.30 2.53 9.31
CA ILE A 203 6.43 1.62 9.09
C ILE A 203 7.77 2.21 9.54
N PRO A 204 8.23 3.36 9.03
CA PRO A 204 9.52 3.90 9.43
C PRO A 204 9.60 4.25 10.92
N PHE A 205 8.54 4.81 11.51
CA PHE A 205 8.53 5.13 12.95
C PHE A 205 8.45 3.87 13.81
N CYS A 206 7.68 2.85 13.43
CA CYS A 206 7.66 1.57 14.14
C CYS A 206 9.01 0.86 14.05
N LEU A 207 9.63 0.83 12.86
CA LEU A 207 10.97 0.30 12.69
C LEU A 207 11.96 1.00 13.63
N PHE A 208 11.98 2.34 13.62
CA PHE A 208 12.82 3.13 14.51
C PHE A 208 12.59 2.81 16.00
N MET A 209 11.32 2.72 16.44
CA MET A 209 10.97 2.39 17.83
C MET A 209 11.41 0.97 18.22
N LEU A 210 11.33 0.00 17.30
CA LEU A 210 11.71 -1.39 17.56
C LEU A 210 13.23 -1.61 17.50
N THR A 211 13.96 -0.82 16.73
CA THR A 211 15.41 -0.96 16.57
C THR A 211 16.21 -0.07 17.52
N TYR A 212 15.65 1.05 18.00
CA TYR A 212 16.38 1.96 18.89
C TYR A 212 16.56 1.35 20.27
N GLY A 213 17.80 1.25 20.75
CA GLY A 213 18.17 0.54 21.98
C GLY A 213 18.36 -0.97 21.79
N ARG A 214 17.84 -1.55 20.72
CA ARG A 214 18.12 -2.94 20.32
C ARG A 214 19.35 -3.06 19.45
N TRP A 215 19.56 -2.10 18.53
CA TRP A 215 20.72 -1.98 17.67
C TRP A 215 21.52 -0.73 18.03
N GLN A 216 22.85 -0.82 17.92
CA GLN A 216 23.75 0.31 18.19
C GLN A 216 23.79 1.27 16.99
N TYR A 217 23.05 2.38 17.09
CA TYR A 217 23.18 3.52 16.17
C TYR A 217 22.71 4.83 16.85
N PRO A 218 23.14 6.01 16.36
CA PRO A 218 22.75 7.29 16.96
C PRO A 218 21.26 7.61 16.79
N PHE A 219 20.61 8.12 17.84
CA PHE A 219 19.20 8.53 17.81
C PHE A 219 18.86 9.41 16.60
N LEU A 220 19.66 10.45 16.37
CA LEU A 220 19.43 11.43 15.31
C LEU A 220 19.43 10.78 13.92
N LEU A 221 20.28 9.78 13.69
CA LEU A 221 20.33 9.04 12.42
C LEU A 221 19.02 8.29 12.19
N GLY A 222 18.61 7.45 13.16
CA GLY A 222 17.39 6.66 13.04
C GLY A 222 16.13 7.53 12.90
N PHE A 223 16.03 8.60 13.70
CA PHE A 223 14.93 9.55 13.63
C PHE A 223 14.90 10.28 12.28
N SER A 224 16.05 10.73 11.77
CA SER A 224 16.14 11.43 10.49
C SER A 224 15.74 10.53 9.32
N VAL A 225 16.14 9.25 9.33
CA VAL A 225 15.71 8.27 8.33
C VAL A 225 14.20 8.06 8.39
N ALA A 226 13.64 7.87 9.59
CA ALA A 226 12.21 7.64 9.75
C ALA A 226 11.37 8.85 9.30
N LEU A 227 11.80 10.05 9.69
CA LEU A 227 11.15 11.30 9.30
C LEU A 227 11.26 11.56 7.79
N SER A 228 12.44 11.36 7.20
CA SER A 228 12.66 11.58 5.77
C SER A 228 11.82 10.63 4.92
N TRP A 229 11.74 9.35 5.32
CA TRP A 229 10.85 8.37 4.70
C TRP A 229 9.40 8.84 4.75
N SER A 230 8.91 9.17 5.95
CA SER A 230 7.50 9.59 6.14
C SER A 230 7.15 10.84 5.34
N VAL A 231 8.03 11.85 5.35
CA VAL A 231 7.85 13.07 4.55
C VAL A 231 7.83 12.74 3.06
N LEU A 232 8.76 11.92 2.57
CA LEU A 232 8.84 11.53 1.17
C LEU A 232 7.54 10.86 0.69
N VAL A 233 7.03 9.87 1.45
CA VAL A 233 5.78 9.18 1.11
C VAL A 233 4.60 10.15 1.19
N CYS A 234 4.47 10.92 2.26
CA CYS A 234 3.36 11.87 2.44
C CYS A 234 3.29 12.90 1.30
N VAL A 235 4.42 13.52 0.96
CA VAL A 235 4.49 14.53 -0.12
C VAL A 235 4.24 13.88 -1.48
N SER A 236 4.70 12.64 -1.71
CA SER A 236 4.43 11.93 -2.96
C SER A 236 2.93 11.76 -3.24
N ARG A 237 2.08 11.59 -2.21
CA ARG A 237 0.62 11.42 -2.40
C ARG A 237 -0.08 12.70 -2.85
N VAL A 238 0.43 13.85 -2.41
CA VAL A 238 -0.01 15.16 -2.92
C VAL A 238 0.50 15.33 -4.36
N TYR A 239 1.76 14.99 -4.64
CA TYR A 239 2.33 15.06 -6.00
C TYR A 239 1.55 14.21 -7.01
N MET A 240 1.17 12.99 -6.62
CA MET A 240 0.41 12.07 -7.49
C MET A 240 -1.02 12.54 -7.79
N GLY A 241 -1.50 13.58 -7.10
CA GLY A 241 -2.84 14.12 -7.26
C GLY A 241 -3.93 13.23 -6.65
N MET A 242 -3.55 12.24 -5.85
CA MET A 242 -4.47 11.25 -5.27
C MET A 242 -5.10 11.72 -3.96
N HIS A 243 -4.42 12.61 -3.23
CA HIS A 243 -4.88 13.10 -1.93
C HIS A 243 -4.70 14.61 -1.79
N SER A 244 -5.58 15.23 -1.00
CA SER A 244 -5.43 16.61 -0.52
C SER A 244 -4.43 16.68 0.64
N VAL A 245 -4.02 17.90 1.01
CA VAL A 245 -3.11 18.12 2.13
C VAL A 245 -3.75 17.67 3.45
N LEU A 246 -5.05 17.94 3.63
CA LEU A 246 -5.81 17.51 4.81
C LEU A 246 -5.73 15.99 5.00
N GLU A 247 -5.99 15.21 3.95
CA GLU A 247 -6.03 13.74 4.02
C GLU A 247 -4.68 13.11 4.35
N VAL A 248 -3.58 13.74 3.89
CA VAL A 248 -2.22 13.34 4.22
C VAL A 248 -1.90 13.65 5.68
N ILE A 249 -2.26 14.84 6.18
CA ILE A 249 -2.09 15.20 7.59
C ILE A 249 -2.91 14.26 8.49
N THR A 250 -4.16 13.99 8.13
CA THR A 250 -5.01 13.03 8.86
C THR A 250 -4.38 11.64 8.87
N GLY A 251 -3.88 11.14 7.74
CA GLY A 251 -3.21 9.84 7.67
C GLY A 251 -1.96 9.77 8.55
N PHE A 252 -1.13 10.81 8.52
CA PHE A 252 0.06 10.93 9.37
C PHE A 252 -0.31 10.89 10.86
N LEU A 253 -1.21 11.77 11.31
CA LEU A 253 -1.63 11.85 12.71
C LEU A 253 -2.33 10.57 13.17
N TYR A 254 -3.15 9.97 12.31
CA TYR A 254 -3.84 8.73 12.63
C TYR A 254 -2.86 7.57 12.82
N SER A 255 -1.79 7.53 12.03
CA SER A 255 -0.74 6.50 12.21
C SER A 255 0.03 6.66 13.50
N LEU A 256 0.32 7.90 13.92
CA LEU A 256 0.91 8.14 15.22
C LEU A 256 0.00 7.67 16.36
N LEU A 257 -1.32 7.84 16.22
CA LEU A 257 -2.29 7.31 17.18
C LEU A 257 -2.30 5.78 17.21
N VAL A 258 -2.30 5.14 16.03
CA VAL A 258 -2.20 3.67 15.90
C VAL A 258 -0.91 3.17 16.56
N LEU A 259 0.22 3.81 16.28
CA LEU A 259 1.50 3.46 16.89
C LEU A 259 1.50 3.64 18.41
N ALA A 260 0.96 4.74 18.92
CA ALA A 260 0.85 4.99 20.36
C ALA A 260 0.00 3.93 21.06
N PHE A 261 -1.06 3.44 20.40
CA PHE A 261 -1.89 2.34 20.90
C PHE A 261 -1.14 1.00 20.89
N PHE A 262 -0.49 0.65 19.77
CA PHE A 262 0.17 -0.64 19.62
C PHE A 262 1.49 -0.76 20.39
N GLN A 263 2.24 0.32 20.57
CA GLN A 263 3.55 0.31 21.21
C GLN A 263 3.57 -0.48 22.55
N PRO A 264 2.69 -0.23 23.53
CA PRO A 264 2.68 -1.01 24.78
C PRO A 264 2.16 -2.44 24.62
N LEU A 265 1.41 -2.74 23.55
CA LEU A 265 0.77 -4.04 23.31
C LEU A 265 1.65 -5.01 22.52
N LEU A 266 2.63 -4.51 21.74
CA LEU A 266 3.38 -5.32 20.78
C LEU A 266 4.11 -6.50 21.43
N ASP A 267 4.69 -6.29 22.61
CA ASP A 267 5.41 -7.35 23.31
C ASP A 267 4.46 -8.46 23.81
N SER A 268 3.30 -8.07 24.32
CA SER A 268 2.26 -9.01 24.76
C SER A 268 1.66 -9.77 23.57
N ILE A 269 1.41 -9.10 22.44
CA ILE A 269 0.91 -9.74 21.22
C ILE A 269 1.92 -10.75 20.69
N ASP A 270 3.20 -10.37 20.58
CA ASP A 270 4.28 -11.23 20.09
C ASP A 270 4.46 -12.46 20.99
N THR A 271 4.51 -12.24 22.31
CA THR A 271 4.61 -13.33 23.30
C THR A 271 3.41 -14.26 23.24
N TYR A 272 2.20 -13.71 23.11
CA TYR A 272 0.98 -14.50 22.97
C TYR A 272 1.02 -15.37 21.71
N TYR A 273 1.37 -14.79 20.55
CA TYR A 273 1.51 -15.54 19.30
C TYR A 273 2.53 -16.67 19.38
N MET A 274 3.66 -16.44 20.06
CA MET A 274 4.71 -17.45 20.22
C MET A 274 4.34 -18.58 21.18
N MET A 275 3.88 -18.23 22.39
CA MET A 275 3.91 -19.15 23.53
C MET A 275 2.55 -19.74 23.88
N ASP A 276 1.45 -19.06 23.58
CA ASP A 276 0.13 -19.47 24.05
C ASP A 276 -0.45 -20.64 23.23
N HIS A 277 -0.99 -21.64 23.91
CA HIS A 277 -1.54 -22.84 23.28
C HIS A 277 -2.75 -22.54 22.37
N TYR A 278 -3.56 -21.54 22.72
CA TYR A 278 -4.74 -21.14 21.94
C TYR A 278 -4.42 -20.12 20.84
N ALA A 279 -3.16 -19.65 20.75
CA ALA A 279 -2.77 -18.63 19.78
C ALA A 279 -3.12 -19.00 18.32
N PRO A 280 -2.86 -20.23 17.81
CA PRO A 280 -3.18 -20.55 16.42
C PRO A 280 -4.65 -20.37 16.07
N LEU A 281 -5.55 -20.84 16.95
CA LEU A 281 -6.99 -20.70 16.77
C LEU A 281 -7.38 -19.22 16.83
N MET A 282 -6.89 -18.48 17.83
CA MET A 282 -7.24 -17.07 18.02
C MET A 282 -6.69 -16.17 16.92
N ILE A 283 -5.52 -16.47 16.35
CA ILE A 283 -4.97 -15.77 15.18
C ILE A 283 -5.93 -15.91 14.00
N ILE A 284 -6.35 -17.14 13.67
CA ILE A 284 -7.26 -17.40 12.55
C ILE A 284 -8.61 -16.71 12.80
N VAL A 285 -9.22 -16.96 13.96
CA VAL A 285 -10.53 -16.41 14.30
C VAL A 285 -10.51 -14.88 14.27
N SER A 286 -9.52 -14.24 14.88
CA SER A 286 -9.41 -12.77 14.90
C SER A 286 -9.23 -12.19 13.51
N HIS A 287 -8.28 -12.67 12.71
CA HIS A 287 -7.99 -12.10 11.39
C HIS A 287 -9.12 -12.34 10.39
N VAL A 288 -9.76 -13.51 10.43
CA VAL A 288 -10.96 -13.79 9.61
C VAL A 288 -12.12 -12.89 10.04
N SER A 289 -12.36 -12.74 11.35
CA SER A 289 -13.43 -11.87 11.87
C SER A 289 -13.23 -10.42 11.47
N LEU A 290 -12.00 -9.89 11.56
CA LEU A 290 -11.66 -8.54 11.09
C LEU A 290 -11.89 -8.41 9.59
N GLY A 291 -11.52 -9.41 8.80
CA GLY A 291 -11.80 -9.45 7.36
C GLY A 291 -13.30 -9.35 7.09
N LEU A 292 -14.11 -10.18 7.74
CA LEU A 292 -15.58 -10.17 7.60
C LEU A 292 -16.19 -8.82 7.99
N VAL A 293 -15.69 -8.19 9.07
CA VAL A 293 -16.12 -6.84 9.47
C VAL A 293 -15.77 -5.82 8.40
N ALA A 294 -14.52 -5.78 7.90
CA ALA A 294 -14.13 -4.87 6.83
C ALA A 294 -14.99 -5.04 5.57
N PHE A 295 -15.30 -6.28 5.21
CA PHE A 295 -16.08 -6.57 4.00
C PHE A 295 -17.57 -6.27 4.13
N SER A 296 -18.06 -6.06 5.35
CA SER A 296 -19.47 -5.69 5.60
C SER A 296 -19.77 -4.20 5.38
N LEU A 297 -18.76 -3.33 5.30
CA LEU A 297 -18.93 -1.87 5.39
C LEU A 297 -19.39 -1.15 4.10
N ASP A 298 -19.30 -1.78 2.91
CA ASP A 298 -19.71 -1.13 1.63
C ASP A 298 -19.88 -2.10 0.41
N SER A 299 -20.15 -1.54 -0.78
CA SER A 299 -20.06 -2.16 -2.10
C SER A 299 -18.60 -2.30 -2.59
N TRP A 300 -18.38 -3.09 -3.65
CA TRP A 300 -17.05 -3.53 -4.13
C TRP A 300 -16.01 -2.39 -4.31
N SER A 301 -14.79 -2.57 -3.78
CA SER A 301 -13.64 -1.67 -3.96
C SER A 301 -12.32 -2.45 -3.97
N THR A 302 -11.29 -1.93 -4.65
CA THR A 302 -9.93 -2.52 -4.72
C THR A 302 -9.28 -2.64 -3.34
N SER A 303 -9.60 -1.72 -2.43
CA SER A 303 -9.10 -1.66 -1.06
C SER A 303 -9.38 -2.94 -0.26
N ARG A 304 -10.47 -3.67 -0.55
CA ARG A 304 -10.81 -4.90 0.19
C ARG A 304 -9.85 -6.03 -0.10
N GLY A 305 -9.39 -6.11 -1.34
CA GLY A 305 -8.38 -7.08 -1.72
C GLY A 305 -7.07 -6.83 -0.98
N ASP A 306 -6.71 -5.56 -0.78
CA ASP A 306 -5.50 -5.17 -0.04
C ASP A 306 -5.65 -5.48 1.46
N THR A 307 -6.83 -5.24 2.05
CA THR A 307 -7.13 -5.63 3.43
C THR A 307 -7.09 -7.14 3.63
N ALA A 308 -7.71 -7.91 2.72
CA ALA A 308 -7.70 -9.38 2.76
C ALA A 308 -6.26 -9.92 2.72
N GLN A 309 -5.44 -9.35 1.84
CA GLN A 309 -4.04 -9.69 1.69
C GLN A 309 -3.23 -9.35 2.95
N ALA A 310 -3.41 -8.17 3.54
CA ALA A 310 -2.66 -7.78 4.73
C ALA A 310 -3.02 -8.61 5.96
N LEU A 311 -4.31 -8.85 6.20
CA LEU A 311 -4.78 -9.74 7.26
C LEU A 311 -4.33 -11.18 7.02
N GLY A 312 -4.32 -11.63 5.76
CA GLY A 312 -3.81 -12.93 5.37
C GLY A 312 -2.33 -13.08 5.74
N THR A 313 -1.48 -12.17 5.27
CA THR A 313 -0.04 -12.12 5.58
C THR A 313 0.22 -12.07 7.09
N GLY A 314 -0.51 -11.22 7.82
CA GLY A 314 -0.40 -11.10 9.27
C GLY A 314 -0.70 -12.42 9.99
N ALA A 315 -1.80 -13.09 9.63
CA ALA A 315 -2.17 -14.39 10.18
C ALA A 315 -1.12 -15.47 9.86
N GLY A 316 -0.64 -15.51 8.61
CA GLY A 316 0.39 -16.45 8.17
C GLY A 316 1.71 -16.28 8.92
N ALA A 317 2.19 -15.04 9.05
CA ALA A 317 3.40 -14.72 9.78
C ALA A 317 3.28 -15.05 11.28
N ALA A 318 2.13 -14.77 11.90
CA ALA A 318 1.87 -15.09 13.30
C ALA A 318 1.82 -16.61 13.55
N LEU A 319 1.13 -17.37 12.69
CA LEU A 319 1.10 -18.84 12.77
C LEU A 319 2.49 -19.45 12.57
N ALA A 320 3.27 -18.94 11.62
CA ALA A 320 4.64 -19.39 11.43
C ALA A 320 5.55 -19.05 12.61
N THR A 321 5.33 -17.90 13.26
CA THR A 321 6.04 -17.52 14.48
C THR A 321 5.76 -18.51 15.62
N HIS A 322 4.49 -18.91 15.79
CA HIS A 322 4.11 -19.96 16.74
C HIS A 322 4.83 -21.29 16.45
N VAL A 323 4.77 -21.76 15.20
CA VAL A 323 5.42 -23.02 14.78
C VAL A 323 6.93 -22.97 14.98
N ASN A 324 7.58 -21.87 14.61
CA ASN A 324 9.01 -21.69 14.80
C ASN A 324 9.42 -21.77 16.26
N TYR A 325 8.62 -21.20 17.16
CA TYR A 325 8.86 -21.26 18.60
C TYR A 325 8.71 -22.69 19.13
N GLN A 326 7.60 -23.37 18.80
CA GLN A 326 7.33 -24.75 19.25
C GLN A 326 8.38 -25.76 18.75
N LEU A 327 8.89 -25.57 17.54
CA LEU A 327 9.91 -26.43 16.95
C LEU A 327 11.36 -25.97 17.24
N GLY A 328 11.55 -24.86 17.94
CA GLY A 328 12.88 -24.30 18.23
C GLY A 328 13.68 -23.87 17.00
N LEU A 329 13.01 -23.55 15.88
CA LEU A 329 13.65 -23.27 14.59
C LEU A 329 14.29 -21.88 14.50
N LEU A 330 13.71 -20.90 15.20
CA LEU A 330 14.20 -19.53 15.26
C LEU A 330 14.09 -19.02 16.69
N GLN A 331 15.23 -18.85 17.35
CA GLN A 331 15.31 -18.30 18.70
C GLN A 331 15.76 -16.85 18.66
N ASP A 332 15.11 -16.02 19.46
CA ASP A 332 15.50 -14.62 19.60
C ASP A 332 16.83 -14.50 20.37
N PRO A 333 17.68 -13.51 20.02
CA PRO A 333 18.87 -13.22 20.80
C PRO A 333 18.53 -12.93 22.27
N PRO A 334 19.30 -13.47 23.24
CA PRO A 334 19.05 -13.22 24.65
C PRO A 334 19.25 -11.74 24.99
N LEU A 335 18.54 -11.23 26.00
CA LEU A 335 18.63 -9.82 26.42
C LEU A 335 20.07 -9.38 26.78
N SER A 336 20.90 -10.31 27.26
CA SER A 336 22.33 -10.06 27.56
C SER A 336 23.19 -9.76 26.34
N SER A 337 22.72 -10.09 25.13
CA SER A 337 23.42 -9.79 23.87
C SER A 337 23.10 -8.40 23.30
N LEU A 338 22.19 -7.66 23.93
CA LEU A 338 21.79 -6.33 23.50
C LEU A 338 22.68 -5.24 24.12
N PRO A 339 22.95 -4.13 23.41
CA PRO A 339 22.49 -3.83 22.05
C PRO A 339 23.36 -4.50 20.96
N LEU A 340 22.72 -4.98 19.90
CA LEU A 340 23.33 -5.62 18.75
C LEU A 340 24.23 -4.63 17.98
N THR A 341 25.43 -5.06 17.62
CA THR A 341 26.37 -4.27 16.83
C THR A 341 26.15 -4.49 15.33
N LEU A 342 26.28 -3.43 14.54
CA LEU A 342 26.29 -3.54 13.09
C LEU A 342 27.57 -4.27 12.66
N ARG A 343 27.42 -5.40 11.97
CA ARG A 343 28.56 -6.13 11.41
C ARG A 343 29.19 -5.34 10.25
N PRO A 344 30.53 -5.30 10.11
CA PRO A 344 31.17 -4.69 8.95
C PRO A 344 30.65 -5.32 7.64
N LEU A 345 30.39 -4.46 6.65
CA LEU A 345 29.92 -4.89 5.32
C LEU A 345 31.06 -5.55 4.56
N THR A 346 31.23 -6.86 4.77
CA THR A 346 32.15 -7.68 3.99
C THR A 346 31.45 -8.16 2.71
N ALA A 347 32.21 -8.37 1.63
CA ALA A 347 31.67 -8.89 0.38
C ALA A 347 30.95 -10.23 0.57
N GLY A 348 31.46 -11.10 1.45
CA GLY A 348 30.82 -12.38 1.80
C GLY A 348 29.47 -12.22 2.48
N LEU A 349 29.33 -11.27 3.42
CA LEU A 349 28.05 -11.00 4.08
C LEU A 349 27.03 -10.41 3.11
N VAL A 350 27.45 -9.48 2.23
CA VAL A 350 26.59 -8.92 1.20
C VAL A 350 26.14 -10.00 0.23
N LEU A 351 27.06 -10.84 -0.26
CA LEU A 351 26.73 -11.94 -1.17
C LEU A 351 25.77 -12.95 -0.53
N CYS A 352 26.03 -13.35 0.72
CA CYS A 352 25.15 -14.25 1.45
C CYS A 352 23.75 -13.63 1.65
N SER A 353 23.68 -12.34 1.99
CA SER A 353 22.42 -11.62 2.13
C SER A 353 21.62 -11.56 0.84
N LEU A 354 22.30 -11.27 -0.28
CA LEU A 354 21.69 -11.29 -1.62
C LEU A 354 21.20 -12.69 -1.99
N LEU A 355 21.99 -13.73 -1.74
CA LEU A 355 21.62 -15.12 -2.02
C LEU A 355 20.38 -15.53 -1.21
N ARG A 356 20.35 -15.27 0.11
CA ARG A 356 19.16 -15.48 0.94
C ARG A 356 17.95 -14.78 0.34
N PHE A 357 18.11 -13.49 0.01
CA PHE A 357 17.03 -12.69 -0.53
C PHE A 357 16.49 -13.24 -1.85
N PHE A 358 17.35 -13.53 -2.83
CA PHE A 358 16.93 -14.05 -4.14
C PHE A 358 16.30 -15.45 -4.03
N VAL A 359 16.93 -16.38 -3.32
CA VAL A 359 16.39 -17.74 -3.12
C VAL A 359 15.04 -17.68 -2.41
N GLY A 360 14.95 -16.90 -1.33
CA GLY A 360 13.71 -16.73 -0.59
C GLY A 360 12.59 -16.11 -1.43
N VAL A 361 12.87 -15.02 -2.17
CA VAL A 361 11.87 -14.37 -3.04
C VAL A 361 11.37 -15.33 -4.12
N VAL A 362 12.24 -16.12 -4.76
CA VAL A 362 11.83 -17.14 -5.73
C VAL A 362 10.86 -18.12 -5.10
N VAL A 363 11.14 -18.62 -3.89
CA VAL A 363 10.23 -19.52 -3.15
C VAL A 363 8.89 -18.85 -2.87
N LEU A 364 8.87 -17.57 -2.46
CA LEU A 364 7.63 -16.83 -2.20
C LEU A 364 6.80 -16.62 -3.47
N LEU A 365 7.43 -16.30 -4.60
CA LEU A 365 6.76 -16.13 -5.89
C LEU A 365 6.17 -17.45 -6.40
N VAL A 366 6.93 -18.55 -6.31
CA VAL A 366 6.44 -19.90 -6.65
C VAL A 366 5.27 -20.28 -5.74
N THR A 367 5.38 -20.05 -4.44
CA THR A 367 4.29 -20.28 -3.48
C THR A 367 3.04 -19.51 -3.86
N ARG A 368 3.17 -18.21 -4.18
CA ARG A 368 2.05 -17.38 -4.62
C ARG A 368 1.40 -17.92 -5.89
N MET A 369 2.20 -18.34 -6.88
CA MET A 369 1.70 -18.89 -8.14
C MET A 369 0.95 -20.21 -7.93
N VAL A 370 1.55 -21.15 -7.19
CA VAL A 370 0.94 -22.46 -6.88
C VAL A 370 -0.34 -22.27 -6.08
N MET A 371 -0.30 -21.50 -4.99
CA MET A 371 -1.46 -21.28 -4.15
C MET A 371 -2.59 -20.57 -4.90
N LYS A 372 -2.28 -19.64 -5.79
CA LYS A 372 -3.28 -19.02 -6.68
C LYS A 372 -3.92 -20.04 -7.62
N ALA A 373 -3.11 -20.87 -8.27
CA ALA A 373 -3.56 -21.89 -9.21
C ALA A 373 -4.44 -22.97 -8.54
N VAL A 374 -4.21 -23.25 -7.25
CA VAL A 374 -5.01 -24.21 -6.47
C VAL A 374 -6.28 -23.55 -5.88
N THR A 375 -6.12 -22.39 -5.26
CA THR A 375 -7.19 -21.78 -4.45
C THR A 375 -8.32 -21.21 -5.31
N VAL A 376 -8.01 -20.58 -6.45
CA VAL A 376 -9.05 -19.96 -7.28
C VAL A 376 -10.02 -21.01 -7.85
N PRO A 377 -9.57 -22.10 -8.50
CA PRO A 377 -10.48 -23.15 -8.99
C PRO A 377 -11.26 -23.84 -7.86
N PHE A 378 -10.62 -24.06 -6.70
CA PHE A 378 -11.29 -24.61 -5.53
C PHE A 378 -12.48 -23.74 -5.09
N LEU A 379 -12.28 -22.43 -4.94
CA LEU A 379 -13.35 -21.50 -4.57
C LEU A 379 -14.43 -21.40 -5.65
N CYS A 380 -14.06 -21.45 -6.94
CA CYS A 380 -15.04 -21.47 -8.03
C CYS A 380 -15.95 -22.70 -7.92
N ARG A 381 -15.38 -23.88 -7.68
CA ARG A 381 -16.16 -25.12 -7.48
C ARG A 381 -17.05 -25.04 -6.23
N LEU A 382 -16.51 -24.52 -5.12
CA LEU A 382 -17.25 -24.37 -3.87
C LEU A 382 -18.47 -23.45 -4.01
N PHE A 383 -18.37 -22.39 -4.81
CA PHE A 383 -19.45 -21.42 -5.03
C PHE A 383 -20.26 -21.65 -6.32
N GLY A 384 -20.00 -22.74 -7.06
CA GLY A 384 -20.70 -23.05 -8.31
C GLY A 384 -20.49 -22.03 -9.44
N LEU A 385 -19.31 -21.40 -9.49
CA LEU A 385 -18.94 -20.42 -10.52
C LEU A 385 -18.13 -21.08 -11.65
N PRO A 386 -18.27 -20.62 -12.91
CA PRO A 386 -17.47 -21.12 -14.03
C PRO A 386 -15.98 -20.85 -13.79
N SER A 387 -15.15 -21.87 -13.96
CA SER A 387 -13.69 -21.82 -13.71
C SER A 387 -12.86 -21.48 -14.95
N ASP A 388 -13.49 -21.37 -16.12
CA ASP A 388 -12.80 -21.30 -17.41
C ASP A 388 -12.07 -19.96 -17.62
N ASP A 389 -12.56 -18.88 -17.00
CA ASP A 389 -11.88 -17.59 -16.96
C ASP A 389 -11.57 -17.15 -15.52
N VAL A 390 -10.32 -17.36 -15.12
CA VAL A 390 -9.76 -16.93 -13.82
C VAL A 390 -9.91 -15.42 -13.61
N ARG A 391 -9.87 -14.61 -14.68
CA ARG A 391 -10.02 -13.16 -14.59
C ARG A 391 -11.45 -12.79 -14.23
N GLN A 392 -12.44 -13.45 -14.85
CA GLN A 392 -13.85 -13.23 -14.55
C GLN A 392 -14.25 -13.78 -13.17
N ALA A 393 -13.69 -14.93 -12.77
CA ALA A 393 -13.89 -15.48 -11.43
C ALA A 393 -13.42 -14.51 -10.34
N ARG A 394 -12.29 -13.82 -10.56
CA ARG A 394 -11.74 -12.81 -9.63
C ARG A 394 -12.57 -11.53 -9.52
N GLN A 395 -13.53 -11.28 -10.40
CA GLN A 395 -14.45 -10.16 -10.25
C GLN A 395 -15.53 -10.45 -9.20
N HIS A 396 -15.74 -11.72 -8.83
CA HIS A 396 -16.68 -12.11 -7.80
C HIS A 396 -16.03 -11.99 -6.42
N MET A 397 -16.59 -11.15 -5.54
CA MET A 397 -16.09 -10.95 -4.18
C MET A 397 -15.97 -12.25 -3.36
N LYS A 398 -16.90 -13.20 -3.59
CA LYS A 398 -16.89 -14.52 -2.94
C LYS A 398 -15.62 -15.33 -3.25
N VAL A 399 -14.97 -15.04 -4.38
CA VAL A 399 -13.72 -15.66 -4.79
C VAL A 399 -12.55 -14.76 -4.44
N GLU A 400 -12.58 -13.47 -4.81
CA GLU A 400 -11.43 -12.56 -4.69
C GLU A 400 -10.89 -12.47 -3.27
N LEU A 401 -11.76 -12.26 -2.27
CA LEU A 401 -11.34 -11.99 -0.90
C LEU A 401 -10.78 -13.26 -0.23
N PRO A 402 -11.48 -14.42 -0.25
CA PRO A 402 -10.93 -15.63 0.34
C PRO A 402 -9.67 -16.11 -0.37
N TYR A 403 -9.58 -15.97 -1.71
CA TYR A 403 -8.35 -16.32 -2.43
C TYR A 403 -7.16 -15.48 -1.97
N ARG A 404 -7.31 -14.14 -1.90
CA ARG A 404 -6.21 -13.28 -1.45
C ARG A 404 -5.84 -13.64 -0.01
N TYR A 405 -6.81 -13.76 0.88
CA TYR A 405 -6.54 -14.14 2.27
C TYR A 405 -5.72 -15.44 2.37
N ILE A 406 -6.19 -16.53 1.76
CA ILE A 406 -5.53 -17.85 1.82
C ILE A 406 -4.12 -17.79 1.22
N VAL A 407 -3.99 -17.23 0.01
CA VAL A 407 -2.69 -17.19 -0.69
C VAL A 407 -1.66 -16.41 0.11
N TYR A 408 -2.01 -15.23 0.61
CA TYR A 408 -1.08 -14.41 1.36
C TYR A 408 -0.82 -14.91 2.78
N SER A 409 -1.76 -15.63 3.40
CA SER A 409 -1.48 -16.41 4.62
C SER A 409 -0.42 -17.47 4.40
N VAL A 410 -0.51 -18.25 3.32
CA VAL A 410 0.51 -19.27 3.03
C VAL A 410 1.85 -18.62 2.68
N VAL A 411 1.85 -17.54 1.90
CA VAL A 411 3.09 -16.78 1.60
C VAL A 411 3.73 -16.23 2.87
N GLY A 412 2.96 -15.63 3.78
CA GLY A 412 3.45 -15.14 5.06
C GLY A 412 4.01 -16.27 5.93
N PHE A 413 3.34 -17.43 5.95
CA PHE A 413 3.80 -18.60 6.68
C PHE A 413 5.13 -19.14 6.12
N VAL A 414 5.22 -19.30 4.80
CA VAL A 414 6.43 -19.77 4.10
C VAL A 414 7.60 -18.81 4.30
N CYS A 415 7.34 -17.50 4.28
CA CYS A 415 8.36 -16.47 4.51
C CYS A 415 9.02 -16.58 5.90
N VAL A 416 8.20 -16.81 6.93
CA VAL A 416 8.64 -16.79 8.33
C VAL A 416 9.14 -18.15 8.81
N CYS A 417 8.61 -19.26 8.30
CA CYS A 417 8.96 -20.61 8.77
C CYS A 417 9.77 -21.41 7.75
N PHE A 418 9.21 -21.67 6.56
CA PHE A 418 9.82 -22.60 5.59
C PHE A 418 11.13 -22.07 4.98
N VAL A 419 11.17 -20.80 4.56
CA VAL A 419 12.35 -20.23 3.91
C VAL A 419 13.59 -20.22 4.83
N PRO A 420 13.50 -19.82 6.11
CA PRO A 420 14.62 -19.96 7.04
C PRO A 420 15.14 -21.39 7.21
N VAL A 421 14.25 -22.39 7.26
CA VAL A 421 14.64 -23.80 7.29
C VAL A 421 15.40 -24.18 6.01
N LEU A 422 14.93 -23.73 4.86
CA LEU A 422 15.61 -23.93 3.58
C LEU A 422 17.01 -23.29 3.58
N PHE A 423 17.18 -22.09 4.16
CA PHE A 423 18.52 -21.51 4.30
C PHE A 423 19.44 -22.37 5.15
N GLY A 424 18.93 -23.00 6.23
CA GLY A 424 19.69 -23.98 7.00
C GLY A 424 20.17 -25.16 6.15
N ILE A 425 19.28 -25.72 5.32
CA ILE A 425 19.60 -26.85 4.42
C ILE A 425 20.63 -26.45 3.35
N LEU A 426 20.54 -25.22 2.83
CA LEU A 426 21.44 -24.70 1.80
C LEU A 426 22.75 -24.11 2.35
N ASN A 427 23.00 -24.19 3.65
CA ASN A 427 24.13 -23.54 4.35
C ASN A 427 24.19 -22.02 4.11
N LEU A 428 23.01 -21.40 4.03
CA LEU A 428 22.82 -19.96 3.92
C LEU A 428 22.35 -19.33 5.23
N ALA A 429 22.13 -20.07 6.32
CA ALA A 429 21.57 -19.56 7.59
C ALA A 429 22.47 -18.55 8.34
#